data_AF-A0A926QG09-F1
#
_entry.id   AF-A0A926QG09-F1
#
_cell.length_a   1.000
_cell.length_b   1.000
_cell.length_c   1.000
_cell.angle_alpha   90.00
_cell.angle_beta   90.00
_cell.angle_gamma   90.00
#
_symmetry.space_group_name_H-M   'P 1'
#
loop_
_entity.id
_entity.type
_entity.pdbx_description
1 polymer ?
#
loop_
_entity_poly.entity_id
_entity_poly.type
_entity_poly.pdbx_seq_one_letter_code
_entity_poly.pdbx_strand_id
1 'polypeptide(L)'
;MIFDCSTEQGRTDGVAAAVEAARMGRCVVLPTDTVYGIGTDAFSAAGVDALLAAKGRGREMPPPVLIGDMGAVDGLATAVPSYARRLMEAFWPGALTLVFRSQPSLAWDLGDTNGTVGLRIPDDEVALEVLRAAGPMAVSSANRTGAPTATTITEAGFAFGPAVEVYLDAGVREGGVPSTILDCTKADPVVLRAGAITAEQLREVLGSVELLDPEADLRAFAENAEDYERPADVDPETGERMPVDLAKPGDDAQPSTDEIHSADGAADFASDAGGDVSVGTEAERPAEAAPEPVDEPHGHDAATQTPDHSSETHHPSDENPNTEVNR
;
A
#
# COMPACT_ATOMS: atom_id res chain seq x y z
N MET A 1 13.04 -20.53 6.97
CA MET A 1 13.31 -21.69 6.10
C MET A 1 13.10 -21.30 4.65
N ILE A 2 13.89 -21.83 3.71
CA ILE A 2 13.72 -21.60 2.27
C ILE A 2 13.23 -22.89 1.62
N PHE A 3 12.20 -22.80 0.79
CA PHE A 3 11.63 -23.93 0.05
C PHE A 3 11.76 -23.69 -1.46
N ASP A 4 12.37 -24.63 -2.16
CA ASP A 4 12.47 -24.61 -3.63
C ASP A 4 11.15 -25.04 -4.27
N CYS A 5 10.38 -24.07 -4.72
CA CYS A 5 9.06 -24.24 -5.35
C CYS A 5 9.16 -24.54 -6.85
N SER A 6 10.36 -24.71 -7.42
CA SER A 6 10.53 -25.20 -8.79
C SER A 6 10.24 -26.70 -8.92
N THR A 7 10.23 -27.43 -7.80
CA THR A 7 9.86 -28.84 -7.72
C THR A 7 8.46 -28.99 -7.13
N GLU A 8 7.70 -30.00 -7.58
CA GLU A 8 6.34 -30.27 -7.08
C GLU A 8 6.32 -30.54 -5.56
N GLN A 9 7.27 -31.35 -5.07
CA GLN A 9 7.39 -31.66 -3.65
C GLN A 9 7.77 -30.43 -2.83
N GLY A 10 8.79 -29.67 -3.28
CA GLY A 10 9.23 -28.47 -2.57
C GLY A 10 8.17 -27.36 -2.56
N ARG A 11 7.38 -27.22 -3.63
CA ARG A 11 6.20 -26.35 -3.67
C ARG A 11 5.14 -26.79 -2.68
N THR A 12 4.80 -28.08 -2.66
CA THR A 12 3.79 -28.64 -1.73
C THR A 12 4.17 -28.39 -0.28
N ASP A 13 5.42 -28.71 0.10
CA ASP A 13 5.92 -28.53 1.45
C ASP A 13 6.04 -27.05 1.83
N GLY A 14 6.51 -26.22 0.88
CA GLY A 14 6.63 -24.78 1.05
C GLY A 14 5.28 -24.09 1.25
N VAL A 15 4.28 -24.42 0.43
CA VAL A 15 2.91 -23.90 0.58
C VAL A 15 2.33 -24.30 1.94
N ALA A 16 2.48 -25.56 2.35
CA ALA A 16 2.00 -26.01 3.66
C ALA A 16 2.67 -25.23 4.81
N ALA A 17 3.99 -25.03 4.75
CA ALA A 17 4.74 -24.26 5.73
C ALA A 17 4.34 -22.77 5.75
N ALA A 18 4.15 -22.16 4.58
CA ALA A 18 3.72 -20.78 4.43
C ALA A 18 2.32 -20.54 5.02
N VAL A 19 1.37 -21.44 4.75
CA VAL A 19 0.01 -21.36 5.29
C VAL A 19 0.03 -21.43 6.82
N GLU A 20 0.82 -22.35 7.39
CA GLU A 20 0.95 -22.46 8.84
C GLU A 20 1.59 -21.21 9.46
N ALA A 21 2.68 -20.73 8.86
CA ALA A 21 3.36 -19.52 9.31
C ALA A 21 2.42 -18.30 9.30
N ALA A 22 1.68 -18.09 8.21
CA ALA A 22 0.73 -16.99 8.08
C ALA A 22 -0.36 -17.06 9.15
N ARG A 23 -0.96 -18.25 9.38
CA ARG A 23 -1.98 -18.46 10.43
C ARG A 23 -1.46 -18.23 11.85
N MET A 24 -0.17 -18.44 12.08
CA MET A 24 0.50 -18.08 13.33
C MET A 24 0.87 -16.59 13.42
N GLY A 25 0.47 -15.76 12.44
CA GLY A 25 0.82 -14.34 12.34
C GLY A 25 2.29 -14.08 11.98
N ARG A 26 3.02 -15.08 11.47
CA ARG A 26 4.44 -14.94 11.10
C ARG A 26 4.57 -14.50 9.65
N CYS A 27 5.63 -13.74 9.38
CA CYS A 27 5.91 -13.27 8.03
C CYS A 27 6.39 -14.40 7.12
N VAL A 28 5.89 -14.37 5.88
CA VAL A 28 6.23 -15.25 4.76
C VAL A 28 6.70 -14.37 3.61
N VAL A 29 7.77 -14.76 2.94
CA VAL A 29 8.14 -14.22 1.63
C VAL A 29 7.62 -15.15 0.55
N LEU A 30 6.82 -14.58 -0.36
CA LEU A 30 6.17 -15.28 -1.47
C LEU A 30 6.48 -14.57 -2.80
N PRO A 31 6.58 -15.31 -3.91
CA PRO A 31 6.67 -14.72 -5.25
C PRO A 31 5.36 -14.01 -5.65
N THR A 32 5.42 -13.10 -6.61
CA THR A 32 4.23 -12.55 -7.33
C THR A 32 4.60 -12.31 -8.79
N ASP A 33 3.65 -12.05 -9.68
CA ASP A 33 3.88 -11.67 -11.09
C ASP A 33 4.74 -10.41 -11.28
N THR A 34 4.97 -9.62 -10.22
CA THR A 34 5.74 -8.36 -10.29
C THR A 34 7.12 -8.47 -9.64
N VAL A 35 7.14 -8.65 -8.32
CA VAL A 35 8.33 -8.74 -7.46
C VAL A 35 8.04 -9.73 -6.32
N TYR A 36 9.04 -10.12 -5.54
CA TYR A 36 8.75 -10.85 -4.30
C TYR A 36 7.98 -9.95 -3.32
N GLY A 37 7.09 -10.56 -2.55
CA GLY A 37 6.35 -9.92 -1.46
C GLY A 37 6.73 -10.53 -0.11
N ILE A 38 6.71 -9.71 0.94
CA ILE A 38 6.68 -10.15 2.34
C ILE A 38 5.26 -9.91 2.84
N GLY A 39 4.67 -10.91 3.49
CA GLY A 39 3.30 -10.82 3.98
C GLY A 39 2.99 -11.75 5.15
N THR A 40 1.81 -11.57 5.70
CA THR A 40 1.27 -12.30 6.86
C THR A 40 -0.25 -12.36 6.75
N ASP A 41 -0.93 -13.07 7.65
CA ASP A 41 -2.40 -13.05 7.72
C ASP A 41 -2.92 -11.61 7.91
N ALA A 42 -3.83 -11.16 7.03
CA ALA A 42 -4.41 -9.83 7.07
C ALA A 42 -5.25 -9.56 8.34
N PHE A 43 -5.71 -10.61 9.02
CA PHE A 43 -6.49 -10.52 10.25
C PHE A 43 -5.63 -10.58 11.52
N SER A 44 -4.33 -10.82 11.38
CA SER A 44 -3.40 -10.84 12.50
C SER A 44 -2.78 -9.45 12.71
N ALA A 45 -3.33 -8.66 13.63
CA ALA A 45 -2.79 -7.34 13.99
C ALA A 45 -1.30 -7.41 14.35
N ALA A 46 -0.93 -8.39 15.19
CA ALA A 46 0.47 -8.61 15.56
C ALA A 46 1.35 -9.00 14.36
N GLY A 47 0.81 -9.77 13.42
CA GLY A 47 1.50 -10.11 12.18
C GLY A 47 1.72 -8.90 11.29
N VAL A 48 0.71 -8.06 11.13
CA VAL A 48 0.80 -6.80 10.36
C VAL A 48 1.82 -5.85 11.00
N ASP A 49 1.82 -5.71 12.32
CA ASP A 49 2.83 -4.91 13.03
C ASP A 49 4.25 -5.46 12.79
N ALA A 50 4.43 -6.80 12.85
CA ALA A 50 5.70 -7.43 12.54
C ALA A 50 6.14 -7.21 11.08
N LEU A 51 5.20 -7.27 10.12
CA LEU A 51 5.43 -6.98 8.71
C LEU A 51 5.90 -5.52 8.51
N LEU A 52 5.21 -4.56 9.11
CA LEU A 52 5.56 -3.14 9.04
C LEU A 52 6.93 -2.87 9.67
N ALA A 53 7.18 -3.45 10.85
CA ALA A 53 8.46 -3.37 11.55
C ALA A 53 9.62 -3.95 10.73
N ALA A 54 9.43 -5.13 10.11
CA ALA A 54 10.44 -5.76 9.25
C ALA A 54 10.80 -4.88 8.03
N LYS A 55 9.85 -4.09 7.53
CA LYS A 55 10.08 -3.15 6.43
C LYS A 55 10.66 -1.80 6.88
N GLY A 56 10.63 -1.49 8.17
CA GLY A 56 10.93 -0.15 8.69
C GLY A 56 9.89 0.86 8.23
N ARG A 57 8.60 0.50 8.31
CA ARG A 57 7.46 1.39 8.04
C ARG A 57 6.68 1.66 9.31
N GLY A 58 6.12 2.85 9.42
CA GLY A 58 5.07 3.12 10.38
C GLY A 58 3.70 2.68 9.85
N ARG A 59 2.67 2.97 10.64
CA ARG A 59 1.29 2.54 10.38
C ARG A 59 0.60 3.37 9.29
N GLU A 60 1.17 4.52 8.92
CA GLU A 60 0.71 5.42 7.85
C GLU A 60 0.88 4.85 6.43
N MET A 61 1.61 3.75 6.28
CA MET A 61 1.82 3.05 5.01
C MET A 61 1.22 1.63 5.04
N PRO A 62 -0.11 1.51 5.14
CA PRO A 62 -0.77 0.21 5.25
C PRO A 62 -0.51 -0.65 3.99
N PRO A 63 -0.23 -1.95 4.14
CA PRO A 63 -0.03 -2.85 3.01
C PRO A 63 -1.37 -3.15 2.31
N PRO A 64 -1.37 -3.39 0.99
CA PRO A 64 -2.52 -4.02 0.35
C PRO A 64 -2.70 -5.45 0.85
N VAL A 65 -3.90 -5.98 0.67
CA VAL A 65 -4.27 -7.36 0.95
C VAL A 65 -4.34 -8.13 -0.37
N LEU A 66 -3.56 -9.21 -0.45
CA LEU A 66 -3.67 -10.16 -1.54
C LEU A 66 -4.71 -11.23 -1.21
N ILE A 67 -5.48 -11.66 -2.21
CA ILE A 67 -6.55 -12.65 -2.08
C ILE A 67 -6.42 -13.73 -3.16
N GLY A 68 -6.95 -14.93 -2.88
CA GLY A 68 -6.81 -16.10 -3.75
C GLY A 68 -7.87 -16.21 -4.86
N ASP A 69 -8.97 -15.48 -4.73
CA ASP A 69 -10.11 -15.49 -5.64
C ASP A 69 -10.94 -14.21 -5.57
N MET A 70 -11.74 -13.95 -6.61
CA MET A 70 -12.59 -12.75 -6.69
C MET A 70 -13.75 -12.76 -5.70
N GLY A 71 -14.20 -13.94 -5.24
CA GLY A 71 -15.32 -14.06 -4.31
C GLY A 71 -15.02 -13.45 -2.94
N ALA A 72 -13.74 -13.39 -2.55
CA ALA A 72 -13.31 -12.73 -1.32
C ALA A 72 -13.60 -11.22 -1.30
N VAL A 73 -13.70 -10.55 -2.45
CA VAL A 73 -13.90 -9.09 -2.54
C VAL A 73 -15.17 -8.64 -1.81
N ASP A 74 -16.28 -9.36 -2.01
CA ASP A 74 -17.58 -9.00 -1.43
C ASP A 74 -17.62 -9.17 0.10
N GLY A 75 -16.69 -9.95 0.67
CA GLY A 75 -16.51 -10.06 2.12
C GLY A 75 -15.55 -9.03 2.71
N LEU A 76 -14.67 -8.46 1.89
CA LEU A 76 -13.59 -7.55 2.32
C LEU A 76 -13.86 -6.07 2.07
N ALA A 77 -14.67 -5.78 1.05
CA ALA A 77 -14.95 -4.44 0.58
C ALA A 77 -16.45 -4.17 0.44
N THR A 78 -16.81 -2.89 0.53
CA THR A 78 -18.18 -2.41 0.33
C THR A 78 -18.22 -1.36 -0.77
N ALA A 79 -19.42 -1.12 -1.31
CA ALA A 79 -19.68 -0.14 -2.37
C ALA A 79 -18.79 -0.32 -3.61
N VAL A 80 -18.47 -1.56 -3.99
CA VAL A 80 -17.61 -1.89 -5.15
C VAL A 80 -18.30 -1.46 -6.45
N PRO A 81 -17.76 -0.46 -7.18
CA PRO A 81 -18.38 0.03 -8.41
C PRO A 81 -18.37 -1.01 -9.55
N SER A 82 -19.33 -0.92 -10.47
CA SER A 82 -19.40 -1.82 -11.64
C SER A 82 -18.18 -1.70 -12.56
N TYR A 83 -17.60 -0.50 -12.70
CA TYR A 83 -16.36 -0.31 -13.46
C TYR A 83 -15.19 -1.06 -12.83
N ALA A 84 -15.13 -1.14 -11.50
CA ALA A 84 -14.06 -1.85 -10.80
C ALA A 84 -14.18 -3.36 -11.02
N ARG A 85 -15.41 -3.91 -11.07
CA ARG A 85 -15.61 -5.33 -11.44
C ARG A 85 -15.12 -5.64 -12.85
N ARG A 86 -15.36 -4.75 -13.82
CA ARG A 86 -14.81 -4.90 -15.18
C ARG A 86 -13.28 -4.86 -15.20
N LEU A 87 -12.67 -3.99 -14.39
CA LEU A 87 -11.21 -3.96 -14.23
C LEU A 87 -10.67 -5.25 -13.61
N MET A 88 -11.36 -5.81 -12.60
CA MET A 88 -11.00 -7.11 -12.02
C MET A 88 -11.08 -8.21 -13.07
N GLU A 89 -12.18 -8.30 -13.83
CA GLU A 89 -12.33 -9.31 -14.90
C GLU A 89 -11.25 -9.20 -15.99
N ALA A 90 -10.78 -7.99 -16.29
CA ALA A 90 -9.78 -7.74 -17.32
C ALA A 90 -8.34 -7.97 -16.85
N PHE A 91 -8.02 -7.66 -15.59
CA PHE A 91 -6.64 -7.57 -15.11
C PHE A 91 -6.32 -8.46 -13.90
N TRP A 92 -7.29 -9.20 -13.35
CA TRP A 92 -7.06 -10.19 -12.29
C TRP A 92 -7.24 -11.63 -12.79
N PRO A 93 -6.33 -12.55 -12.41
CA PRO A 93 -5.06 -12.33 -11.71
C PRO A 93 -4.09 -11.42 -12.48
N GLY A 94 -3.32 -10.58 -11.76
CA GLY A 94 -2.32 -9.72 -12.40
C GLY A 94 -1.91 -8.47 -11.61
N ALA A 95 -1.24 -7.56 -12.31
CA ALA A 95 -0.52 -6.42 -11.74
C ALA A 95 -1.39 -5.17 -11.48
N LEU A 96 -2.64 -5.36 -11.09
CA LEU A 96 -3.56 -4.28 -10.71
C LEU A 96 -3.96 -4.39 -9.23
N THR A 97 -3.83 -3.30 -8.48
CA THR A 97 -4.33 -3.18 -7.11
C THR A 97 -5.45 -2.16 -7.08
N LEU A 98 -6.62 -2.54 -6.56
CA LEU A 98 -7.79 -1.69 -6.48
C LEU A 98 -8.10 -1.35 -5.02
N VAL A 99 -8.24 -0.07 -4.71
CA VAL A 99 -8.57 0.41 -3.36
C VAL A 99 -10.07 0.64 -3.25
N PHE A 100 -10.67 0.03 -2.22
CA PHE A 100 -12.10 0.13 -1.93
C PHE A 100 -12.34 0.63 -0.52
N ARG A 101 -13.60 0.93 -0.19
CA ARG A 101 -14.03 1.05 1.19
C ARG A 101 -13.98 -0.33 1.84
N SER A 102 -13.29 -0.45 2.96
CA SER A 102 -13.22 -1.70 3.72
C SER A 102 -14.59 -2.02 4.31
N GLN A 103 -14.92 -3.31 4.37
CA GLN A 103 -16.13 -3.80 5.00
C GLN A 103 -16.11 -3.46 6.52
N PRO A 104 -17.04 -2.62 7.04
CA PRO A 104 -16.96 -2.10 8.42
C PRO A 104 -17.09 -3.15 9.52
N SER A 105 -17.64 -4.32 9.20
CA SER A 105 -17.79 -5.42 10.14
C SER A 105 -16.52 -6.24 10.35
N LEU A 106 -15.46 -5.98 9.58
CA LEU A 106 -14.19 -6.71 9.74
C LEU A 106 -13.38 -6.17 10.91
N ALA A 107 -12.99 -7.09 11.78
CA ALA A 107 -12.00 -6.83 12.81
C ALA A 107 -10.62 -7.20 12.27
N TRP A 108 -9.97 -6.25 11.59
CA TRP A 108 -8.58 -6.34 11.19
C TRP A 108 -7.86 -5.03 11.50
N ASP A 109 -6.55 -5.10 11.63
CA ASP A 109 -5.69 -3.93 11.82
C ASP A 109 -4.59 -3.97 10.76
N LEU A 110 -4.78 -3.20 9.70
CA LEU A 110 -3.84 -3.08 8.59
C LEU A 110 -2.94 -1.83 8.75
N GLY A 111 -3.04 -1.09 9.86
CA GLY A 111 -2.50 0.26 10.01
C GLY A 111 -3.53 1.36 9.73
N ASP A 112 -3.07 2.57 9.45
CA ASP A 112 -3.90 3.76 9.30
C ASP A 112 -4.50 3.82 7.89
N THR A 113 -5.53 3.00 7.63
CA THR A 113 -6.13 2.85 6.30
C THR A 113 -7.21 3.87 5.94
N ASN A 114 -7.64 4.69 6.91
CA ASN A 114 -8.78 5.60 6.75
C ASN A 114 -10.06 4.90 6.23
N GLY A 115 -10.29 3.66 6.66
CA GLY A 115 -11.46 2.87 6.29
C GLY A 115 -11.42 2.34 4.85
N THR A 116 -10.24 2.26 4.24
CA THR A 116 -10.03 1.71 2.90
C THR A 116 -9.22 0.43 2.93
N VAL A 117 -9.21 -0.32 1.82
CA VAL A 117 -8.33 -1.47 1.63
C VAL A 117 -7.95 -1.61 0.17
N GLY A 118 -6.66 -1.79 -0.11
CA GLY A 118 -6.17 -2.18 -1.43
C GLY A 118 -6.24 -3.70 -1.59
N LEU A 119 -6.93 -4.19 -2.61
CA LEU A 119 -7.05 -5.61 -2.93
C LEU A 119 -6.33 -5.94 -4.24
N ARG A 120 -5.78 -7.16 -4.35
CA ARG A 120 -5.19 -7.69 -5.59
C ARG A 120 -5.20 -9.22 -5.58
N ILE A 121 -5.39 -9.81 -6.74
CA ILE A 121 -5.10 -11.23 -7.00
C ILE A 121 -3.79 -11.27 -7.83
N PRO A 122 -2.66 -11.74 -7.28
CA PRO A 122 -1.41 -11.84 -8.05
C PRO A 122 -1.49 -12.99 -9.06
N ASP A 123 -0.84 -12.83 -10.22
CA ASP A 123 -0.72 -13.87 -11.25
C ASP A 123 0.52 -14.73 -11.05
N ASP A 124 0.60 -15.41 -9.90
CA ASP A 124 1.67 -16.36 -9.59
C ASP A 124 1.08 -17.61 -8.97
N GLU A 125 1.40 -18.78 -9.54
CA GLU A 125 0.82 -20.07 -9.14
C GLU A 125 1.09 -20.38 -7.66
N VAL A 126 2.32 -20.15 -7.18
CA VAL A 126 2.72 -20.42 -5.79
C VAL A 126 2.00 -19.46 -4.85
N ALA A 127 1.93 -18.17 -5.22
CA ALA A 127 1.19 -17.17 -4.44
C ALA A 127 -0.30 -17.53 -4.32
N LEU A 128 -0.93 -17.93 -5.42
CA LEU A 128 -2.34 -18.30 -5.45
C LEU A 128 -2.63 -19.55 -4.64
N GLU A 129 -1.75 -20.57 -4.66
CA GLU A 129 -1.87 -21.75 -3.81
C GLU A 129 -1.87 -21.37 -2.32
N VAL A 130 -0.93 -20.51 -1.90
CA VAL A 130 -0.88 -20.01 -0.52
C VAL A 130 -2.14 -19.21 -0.18
N LEU A 131 -2.53 -18.23 -1.00
CA LEU A 131 -3.65 -17.34 -0.71
C LEU A 131 -5.00 -18.07 -0.65
N ARG A 132 -5.19 -19.12 -1.47
CA ARG A 132 -6.41 -19.94 -1.43
C ARG A 132 -6.47 -20.81 -0.16
N ALA A 133 -5.33 -21.24 0.37
CA ALA A 133 -5.27 -22.10 1.55
C ALA A 133 -5.19 -21.32 2.88
N ALA A 134 -4.47 -20.19 2.90
CA ALA A 134 -4.30 -19.34 4.07
C ALA A 134 -5.47 -18.36 4.24
N GLY A 135 -6.02 -17.86 3.13
CA GLY A 135 -6.95 -16.74 3.11
C GLY A 135 -6.26 -15.41 2.78
N PRO A 136 -6.95 -14.27 3.00
CA PRO A 136 -6.42 -12.94 2.70
C PRO A 136 -5.13 -12.65 3.49
N MET A 137 -4.09 -12.19 2.79
CA MET A 137 -2.81 -11.85 3.41
C MET A 137 -2.47 -10.39 3.18
N ALA A 138 -2.04 -9.69 4.23
CA ALA A 138 -1.43 -8.37 4.10
C ALA A 138 -0.03 -8.55 3.50
N VAL A 139 0.23 -7.99 2.32
CA VAL A 139 1.50 -8.19 1.60
C VAL A 139 2.02 -6.86 1.08
N SER A 140 3.32 -6.64 1.24
CA SER A 140 4.04 -5.56 0.56
C SER A 140 5.25 -6.13 -0.17
N SER A 141 5.80 -5.40 -1.13
CA SER A 141 7.07 -5.76 -1.78
C SER A 141 8.16 -6.13 -0.78
N ALA A 142 8.96 -7.14 -1.11
CA ALA A 142 10.03 -7.68 -0.30
C ALA A 142 11.28 -6.79 -0.37
N ASN A 143 11.22 -5.65 0.33
CA ASN A 143 12.33 -4.74 0.57
C ASN A 143 12.13 -3.93 1.84
N ARG A 144 13.23 -3.45 2.42
CA ARG A 144 13.19 -2.35 3.39
C ARG A 144 12.86 -1.04 2.69
N THR A 145 12.23 -0.11 3.40
CA THR A 145 11.89 1.21 2.86
C THR A 145 13.15 1.88 2.27
N GLY A 146 13.03 2.37 1.03
CA GLY A 146 14.13 3.02 0.30
C GLY A 146 15.12 2.07 -0.42
N ALA A 147 15.06 0.76 -0.16
CA ALA A 147 15.90 -0.21 -0.86
C ALA A 147 15.21 -0.73 -2.15
N PRO A 148 15.97 -1.24 -3.14
CA PRO A 148 15.40 -1.92 -4.30
C PRO A 148 14.51 -3.10 -3.89
N THR A 149 13.45 -3.35 -4.66
CA THR A 149 12.56 -4.51 -4.48
C THR A 149 13.26 -5.80 -4.85
N ALA A 150 13.14 -6.85 -4.01
CA ALA A 150 13.68 -8.16 -4.33
C ALA A 150 12.97 -8.80 -5.53
N THR A 151 13.76 -9.26 -6.49
CA THR A 151 13.35 -10.05 -7.66
C THR A 151 13.78 -11.51 -7.55
N THR A 152 14.62 -11.83 -6.56
CA THR A 152 15.05 -13.19 -6.22
C THR A 152 14.84 -13.48 -4.74
N ILE A 153 14.72 -14.76 -4.38
CA ILE A 153 14.61 -15.14 -2.97
C ILE A 153 15.86 -14.76 -2.17
N THR A 154 17.02 -14.80 -2.82
CA THR A 154 18.32 -14.46 -2.21
C THR A 154 18.35 -13.00 -1.76
N GLU A 155 17.88 -12.08 -2.60
CA GLU A 155 17.75 -10.66 -2.26
C GLU A 155 16.79 -10.45 -1.08
N ALA A 156 15.65 -11.15 -1.08
CA ALA A 156 14.69 -11.11 0.04
C ALA A 156 15.30 -11.67 1.33
N GLY A 157 16.08 -12.75 1.24
CA GLY A 157 16.81 -13.34 2.37
C GLY A 157 17.83 -12.38 2.98
N PHE A 158 18.57 -11.64 2.15
CA PHE A 158 19.47 -10.58 2.64
C PHE A 158 18.72 -9.42 3.30
N ALA A 159 17.53 -9.06 2.80
CA ALA A 159 16.76 -7.95 3.32
C ALA A 159 16.16 -8.25 4.72
N PHE A 160 15.64 -9.45 4.93
CA PHE A 160 14.83 -9.76 6.12
C PHE A 160 15.43 -10.82 7.05
N GLY A 161 16.27 -11.74 6.54
CA GLY A 161 16.91 -12.77 7.33
C GLY A 161 15.96 -13.49 8.31
N PRO A 162 16.21 -13.47 9.62
CA PRO A 162 15.40 -14.18 10.61
C PRO A 162 14.03 -13.53 10.90
N ALA A 163 13.73 -12.34 10.37
CA ALA A 163 12.43 -11.69 10.57
C ALA A 163 11.27 -12.39 9.82
N VAL A 164 11.59 -13.32 8.92
CA VAL A 164 10.63 -14.08 8.10
C VAL A 164 10.81 -15.56 8.38
N GLU A 165 9.71 -16.25 8.63
CA GLU A 165 9.70 -17.68 8.97
C GLU A 165 9.90 -18.54 7.72
N VAL A 166 9.21 -18.21 6.62
CA VAL A 166 9.18 -19.00 5.40
C VAL A 166 9.51 -18.14 4.18
N TYR A 167 10.37 -18.66 3.32
CA TYR A 167 10.77 -18.08 2.05
C TYR A 167 10.46 -19.09 0.95
N LEU A 168 9.58 -18.71 0.01
CA LEU A 168 9.20 -19.56 -1.12
C LEU A 168 10.03 -19.16 -2.33
N ASP A 169 11.01 -19.96 -2.73
CA ASP A 169 11.82 -19.71 -3.92
C ASP A 169 11.14 -20.28 -5.16
N ALA A 170 10.61 -19.42 -6.02
CA ALA A 170 9.99 -19.81 -7.28
C ALA A 170 10.74 -19.24 -8.50
N GLY A 171 12.03 -18.89 -8.33
CA GLY A 171 12.87 -18.33 -9.38
C GLY A 171 12.80 -16.80 -9.48
N VAL A 172 13.39 -16.26 -10.56
CA VAL A 172 13.57 -14.82 -10.78
C VAL A 172 12.27 -14.16 -11.26
N ARG A 173 11.98 -12.96 -10.79
CA ARG A 173 10.83 -12.15 -11.24
C ARG A 173 11.26 -11.14 -12.29
N GLU A 174 10.87 -11.39 -13.53
CA GLU A 174 11.28 -10.59 -14.69
C GLU A 174 10.47 -9.30 -14.89
N GLY A 175 9.52 -8.99 -13.99
CA GLY A 175 8.66 -7.81 -14.08
C GLY A 175 9.34 -6.53 -13.61
N GLY A 176 9.84 -6.51 -12.36
CA GLY A 176 10.51 -5.34 -11.74
C GLY A 176 9.65 -4.09 -11.55
N VAL A 177 8.63 -3.90 -12.39
CA VAL A 177 7.64 -2.84 -12.34
C VAL A 177 6.56 -3.26 -11.34
N PRO A 178 6.27 -2.42 -10.32
CA PRO A 178 5.25 -2.73 -9.34
C PRO A 178 3.84 -2.65 -9.96
N SER A 179 2.84 -3.17 -9.24
CA SER A 179 1.44 -3.07 -9.68
C SER A 179 0.97 -1.62 -9.83
N THR A 180 0.05 -1.39 -10.75
CA THR A 180 -0.70 -0.13 -10.79
C THR A 180 -1.69 -0.09 -9.63
N ILE A 181 -1.81 1.04 -8.94
CA ILE A 181 -2.77 1.21 -7.82
C ILE A 181 -3.83 2.23 -8.21
N LEU A 182 -5.09 1.83 -8.12
CA LEU A 182 -6.25 2.64 -8.47
C LEU A 182 -7.20 2.80 -7.28
N ASP A 183 -7.49 4.04 -6.89
CA ASP A 183 -8.56 4.36 -5.95
C ASP A 183 -9.92 4.21 -6.63
N CYS A 184 -10.72 3.28 -6.14
CA CYS A 184 -12.07 2.99 -6.62
C CYS A 184 -13.15 3.36 -5.58
N THR A 185 -12.83 4.22 -4.61
CA THR A 185 -13.77 4.64 -3.55
C THR A 185 -14.79 5.69 -4.01
N LYS A 186 -14.66 6.18 -5.25
CA LYS A 186 -15.47 7.25 -5.85
C LYS A 186 -16.09 6.79 -7.18
N ALA A 187 -16.94 7.64 -7.77
CA ALA A 187 -17.56 7.40 -9.07
C ALA A 187 -16.52 7.33 -10.20
N ASP A 188 -15.54 8.23 -10.17
CA ASP A 188 -14.42 8.25 -11.10
C ASP A 188 -13.16 7.74 -10.38
N PRO A 189 -12.47 6.73 -10.92
CA PRO A 189 -11.29 6.18 -10.29
C PRO A 189 -10.07 7.11 -10.41
N VAL A 190 -9.18 7.06 -9.42
CA VAL A 190 -7.96 7.88 -9.36
C VAL A 190 -6.72 7.00 -9.38
N VAL A 191 -5.78 7.26 -10.28
CA VAL A 191 -4.47 6.62 -10.27
C VAL A 191 -3.70 7.10 -9.04
N LEU A 192 -3.43 6.20 -8.10
CA LEU A 192 -2.61 6.48 -6.92
C LEU A 192 -1.13 6.16 -7.16
N ARG A 193 -0.87 5.20 -8.06
CA ARG A 193 0.48 4.83 -8.49
C ARG A 193 0.44 4.22 -9.89
N ALA A 194 1.19 4.80 -10.81
CA ALA A 194 1.46 4.17 -12.10
C ALA A 194 2.34 2.93 -11.94
N GLY A 195 2.05 1.87 -12.69
CA GLY A 195 2.75 0.59 -12.60
C GLY A 195 2.64 -0.18 -13.91
N ALA A 196 2.63 -1.51 -13.82
CA ALA A 196 2.66 -2.39 -15.00
C ALA A 196 1.43 -2.27 -15.92
N ILE A 197 0.26 -1.85 -15.40
CA ILE A 197 -0.93 -1.56 -16.21
C ILE A 197 -0.98 -0.07 -16.52
N THR A 198 -0.95 0.30 -17.80
CA THR A 198 -0.89 1.70 -18.23
C THR A 198 -2.26 2.38 -18.13
N ALA A 199 -2.25 3.72 -18.08
CA ALA A 199 -3.49 4.50 -18.05
C ALA A 199 -4.34 4.28 -19.32
N GLU A 200 -3.72 4.02 -20.47
CA GLU A 200 -4.40 3.71 -21.74
C GLU A 200 -5.16 2.38 -21.63
N GLN A 201 -4.51 1.34 -21.09
CA GLN A 201 -5.15 0.04 -20.87
C GLN A 201 -6.33 0.15 -19.90
N LEU A 202 -6.17 0.95 -18.83
CA LEU A 202 -7.26 1.23 -17.89
C LEU A 202 -8.43 1.93 -18.59
N ARG A 203 -8.17 2.97 -19.41
CA ARG A 203 -9.20 3.72 -20.15
C ARG A 203 -9.98 2.84 -21.12
N GLU A 204 -9.31 1.90 -21.80
CA GLU A 204 -9.96 0.94 -22.70
C GLU A 204 -11.06 0.15 -21.97
N VAL A 205 -10.76 -0.34 -20.76
CA VAL A 205 -11.73 -1.06 -19.94
C VAL A 205 -12.75 -0.11 -19.33
N LEU A 206 -12.35 1.09 -18.87
CA LEU A 206 -13.26 2.04 -18.21
C LEU A 206 -14.33 2.59 -19.17
N GLY A 207 -14.03 2.73 -20.45
CA GLY A 207 -14.96 3.24 -21.45
C GLY A 207 -15.33 4.69 -21.20
N SER A 208 -16.58 4.97 -20.80
CA SER A 208 -17.06 6.33 -20.54
C SER A 208 -16.77 6.85 -19.13
N VAL A 209 -16.25 6.01 -18.23
CA VAL A 209 -15.87 6.43 -16.87
C VAL A 209 -14.56 7.21 -16.95
N GLU A 210 -14.51 8.39 -16.34
CA GLU A 210 -13.34 9.25 -16.39
C GLU A 210 -12.24 8.70 -15.47
N LEU A 211 -11.03 8.52 -16.01
CA LEU A 211 -9.85 8.13 -15.24
C LEU A 211 -9.08 9.38 -14.83
N LEU A 212 -9.02 9.65 -13.53
CA LEU A 212 -8.26 10.77 -12.99
C LEU A 212 -6.81 10.34 -12.75
N ASP A 213 -5.85 11.07 -13.32
CA ASP A 213 -4.42 10.81 -13.15
C ASP A 213 -3.67 12.12 -12.81
N PRO A 214 -3.69 12.53 -11.52
CA PRO A 214 -3.13 13.82 -11.12
C PRO A 214 -1.64 13.98 -11.43
N GLU A 215 -0.87 12.88 -11.42
CA GLU A 215 0.55 12.94 -11.78
C GLU A 215 0.75 13.17 -13.27
N ALA A 216 -0.02 12.48 -14.12
CA ALA A 216 0.03 12.71 -15.56
C ALA A 216 -0.43 14.13 -15.91
N ASP A 217 -1.47 14.62 -15.25
CA ASP A 217 -1.97 15.98 -15.45
C ASP A 217 -0.87 17.00 -15.10
N LEU A 218 -0.22 16.86 -13.95
CA LEU A 218 0.90 17.74 -13.55
C LEU A 218 2.08 17.70 -14.54
N ARG A 219 2.43 16.52 -15.07
CA ARG A 219 3.48 16.38 -16.08
C ARG A 219 3.11 17.09 -17.38
N ALA A 220 1.88 16.90 -17.87
CA ALA A 220 1.40 17.58 -19.05
C ALA A 220 1.39 19.11 -18.86
N PHE A 221 1.00 19.60 -17.68
CA PHE A 221 1.10 21.03 -17.36
C PHE A 221 2.55 21.53 -17.40
N ALA A 222 3.51 20.78 -16.85
CA ALA A 222 4.91 21.17 -16.83
C ALA A 222 5.53 21.19 -18.25
N GLU A 223 5.27 20.17 -19.07
CA GLU A 223 5.76 20.10 -20.45
C GLU A 223 5.23 21.26 -21.31
N ASN A 224 3.94 21.60 -21.16
CA ASN A 224 3.35 22.74 -21.87
C ASN A 224 3.81 24.11 -21.35
N ALA A 225 4.38 24.17 -20.14
CA ALA A 225 4.93 25.40 -19.57
C ALA A 225 6.33 25.73 -20.13
N GLU A 226 7.08 24.73 -20.61
CA GLU A 226 8.39 24.94 -21.26
C GLU A 226 8.25 25.55 -22.67
N ASP A 227 7.12 25.30 -23.34
CA ASP A 227 6.74 25.91 -24.63
C ASP A 227 6.00 27.25 -24.47
N TYR A 228 5.80 27.73 -23.23
CA TYR A 228 5.22 29.03 -22.98
C TYR A 228 6.25 30.13 -23.30
N GLU A 229 6.26 30.60 -24.56
CA GLU A 229 6.88 31.89 -24.88
C GLU A 229 6.21 32.96 -24.02
N ARG A 230 6.99 33.54 -23.10
CA ARG A 230 6.55 34.67 -22.29
C ARG A 230 6.02 35.73 -23.27
N PRO A 231 4.74 36.13 -23.18
CA PRO A 231 4.20 37.13 -24.08
C PRO A 231 5.14 38.34 -24.11
N ALA A 232 5.53 38.81 -25.31
CA ALA A 232 6.54 39.87 -25.47
C ALA A 232 6.15 41.20 -24.79
N ASP A 233 4.88 41.31 -24.40
CA ASP A 233 4.28 42.36 -23.60
C ASP A 233 4.43 42.14 -22.08
N VAL A 234 5.21 41.19 -21.57
CA VAL A 234 5.44 41.03 -20.12
C VAL A 234 6.87 41.42 -19.76
N ASP A 235 7.02 42.44 -18.92
CA ASP A 235 8.32 42.91 -18.45
C ASP A 235 9.05 41.79 -17.68
N PRO A 236 10.30 41.45 -18.06
CA PRO A 236 11.02 40.32 -17.48
C PRO A 236 11.51 40.55 -16.04
N GLU A 237 11.60 41.80 -15.54
CA GLU A 237 11.99 42.13 -14.17
C GLU A 237 10.79 42.27 -13.23
N THR A 238 9.65 42.78 -13.71
CA THR A 238 8.47 43.04 -12.86
C THR A 238 7.32 42.05 -13.04
N GLY A 239 7.29 41.32 -14.16
CA GLY A 239 6.20 40.40 -14.51
C GLY A 239 4.88 41.09 -14.91
N GLU A 240 4.89 42.42 -15.05
CA GLU A 240 3.71 43.19 -15.42
C GLU A 240 3.54 43.27 -16.94
N ARG A 241 2.29 43.27 -17.40
CA ARG A 241 1.98 43.47 -18.83
C ARG A 241 2.23 44.94 -19.22
N MET A 242 3.12 45.16 -20.19
CA MET A 242 3.37 46.44 -20.84
C MET A 242 2.09 46.92 -21.56
N PRO A 243 1.73 48.21 -21.42
CA PRO A 243 0.56 48.75 -22.10
C PRO A 243 0.80 48.78 -23.61
N VAL A 244 -0.07 48.10 -24.35
CA VAL A 244 -0.16 48.21 -25.82
C VAL A 244 -0.67 49.60 -26.19
N ASP A 245 0.13 50.36 -26.96
CA ASP A 245 -0.22 51.69 -27.45
C ASP A 245 -1.35 51.59 -28.48
N LEU A 246 -2.58 51.84 -28.02
CA LEU A 246 -3.75 52.00 -28.89
C LEU A 246 -3.65 53.36 -29.59
N ALA A 247 -3.02 53.38 -30.75
CA ALA A 247 -3.03 54.53 -31.64
C ALA A 247 -4.49 54.99 -31.93
N LYS A 248 -4.68 56.30 -31.81
CA LYS A 248 -5.96 57.04 -31.74
C LYS A 248 -6.96 56.72 -32.87
N PRO A 249 -8.29 56.69 -32.60
CA PRO A 249 -9.29 56.77 -33.65
C PRO A 249 -9.37 58.19 -34.22
N GLY A 250 -9.49 58.28 -35.55
CA GLY A 250 -9.71 59.53 -36.28
C GLY A 250 -11.12 60.10 -36.09
N ASP A 251 -11.21 61.43 -36.25
CA ASP A 251 -12.43 62.25 -36.30
C ASP A 251 -13.55 61.59 -37.13
N ASP A 252 -14.73 61.42 -36.54
CA ASP A 252 -15.93 62.18 -36.90
C ASP A 252 -17.17 61.68 -36.12
N ALA A 253 -18.07 62.64 -35.86
CA ALA A 253 -19.44 62.51 -35.35
C ALA A 253 -19.66 62.45 -33.81
N GLN A 254 -19.71 63.63 -33.19
CA GLN A 254 -20.60 63.96 -32.07
C GLN A 254 -22.06 63.99 -32.58
N PRO A 255 -23.08 63.63 -31.77
CA PRO A 255 -23.56 64.48 -30.67
C PRO A 255 -24.09 63.65 -29.48
N SER A 256 -24.56 64.14 -28.35
CA SER A 256 -24.64 65.42 -27.63
C SER A 256 -25.04 65.01 -26.21
N THR A 257 -24.46 65.63 -25.20
CA THR A 257 -24.96 65.57 -23.83
C THR A 257 -26.31 66.25 -23.74
N ASP A 258 -27.28 65.65 -23.07
CA ASP A 258 -28.16 66.41 -22.18
C ASP A 258 -28.87 65.53 -21.14
N GLU A 259 -28.84 66.09 -19.93
CA GLU A 259 -29.76 65.94 -18.81
C GLU A 259 -29.70 64.72 -17.87
N ILE A 260 -29.02 65.00 -16.76
CA ILE A 260 -29.24 64.45 -15.42
C ILE A 260 -30.58 64.97 -14.89
N HIS A 261 -31.47 64.11 -14.39
CA HIS A 261 -32.12 64.32 -13.09
C HIS A 261 -32.71 63.03 -12.47
N SER A 262 -32.14 62.72 -11.30
CA SER A 262 -32.63 62.04 -10.10
C SER A 262 -34.10 61.61 -10.03
N ALA A 263 -34.35 60.39 -9.53
CA ALA A 263 -34.81 60.14 -8.16
C ALA A 263 -35.24 58.67 -7.94
N ASP A 264 -34.99 58.21 -6.70
CA ASP A 264 -35.72 57.20 -5.92
C ASP A 264 -35.72 55.71 -6.32
N GLY A 265 -35.45 54.87 -5.30
CA GLY A 265 -35.86 53.48 -5.28
C GLY A 265 -34.89 52.54 -4.56
N ALA A 266 -34.91 52.55 -3.23
CA ALA A 266 -34.31 51.51 -2.38
C ALA A 266 -35.30 50.35 -2.14
N ALA A 267 -34.72 49.22 -1.70
CA ALA A 267 -35.32 48.00 -1.11
C ALA A 267 -35.86 46.98 -2.14
N ASP A 268 -35.66 45.67 -2.03
CA ASP A 268 -35.41 44.77 -0.89
C ASP A 268 -34.73 43.49 -1.38
N PHE A 269 -33.94 42.80 -0.53
CA PHE A 269 -34.10 41.37 -0.24
C PHE A 269 -33.14 40.88 0.87
N ALA A 270 -33.77 40.56 2.01
CA ALA A 270 -33.54 39.44 2.94
C ALA A 270 -32.14 39.14 3.51
N SER A 271 -32.03 39.21 4.83
CA SER A 271 -31.65 38.02 5.62
C SER A 271 -32.26 38.09 7.02
N ASP A 272 -33.01 37.03 7.35
CA ASP A 272 -33.60 36.75 8.65
C ASP A 272 -32.61 35.88 9.44
N ALA A 273 -32.25 36.34 10.64
CA ALA A 273 -31.49 35.59 11.63
C ALA A 273 -31.96 36.01 13.02
N GLY A 274 -33.01 35.31 13.52
CA GLY A 274 -33.18 35.07 14.96
C GLY A 274 -32.27 33.92 15.39
N GLY A 275 -31.83 33.79 16.64
CA GLY A 275 -32.21 34.45 17.87
C GLY A 275 -31.39 33.87 19.02
N ASP A 276 -31.52 34.53 20.16
CA ASP A 276 -30.57 34.66 21.26
C ASP A 276 -30.49 33.46 22.24
N VAL A 277 -29.45 33.58 23.05
CA VAL A 277 -28.82 32.79 24.12
C VAL A 277 -29.74 32.24 25.23
N SER A 278 -29.31 31.14 25.86
CA SER A 278 -29.50 30.92 27.31
C SER A 278 -28.34 30.14 27.93
N VAL A 279 -27.91 30.63 29.09
CA VAL A 279 -26.75 30.26 29.91
C VAL A 279 -27.15 29.24 30.99
N GLY A 280 -26.23 28.34 31.35
CA GLY A 280 -26.26 27.59 32.62
C GLY A 280 -25.12 26.57 32.72
N THR A 281 -23.99 26.93 33.32
CA THR A 281 -23.52 26.67 34.71
C THR A 281 -22.56 25.47 34.81
N GLU A 282 -21.45 25.71 35.51
CA GLU A 282 -20.31 24.84 35.81
C GLU A 282 -20.66 23.53 36.52
N ALA A 283 -19.86 22.48 36.28
CA ALA A 283 -19.46 21.52 37.32
C ALA A 283 -18.18 20.76 36.93
N GLU A 284 -17.37 20.51 37.95
CA GLU A 284 -15.96 20.17 37.99
C GLU A 284 -15.55 18.79 37.43
N ARG A 285 -14.27 18.71 37.07
CA ARG A 285 -13.49 17.46 36.91
C ARG A 285 -13.33 16.77 38.27
N PRO A 286 -13.03 15.45 38.24
CA PRO A 286 -11.86 14.98 38.97
C PRO A 286 -10.85 14.28 38.08
N ALA A 287 -9.59 14.40 38.50
CA ALA A 287 -8.42 13.70 37.99
C ALA A 287 -8.13 12.49 38.88
N GLU A 288 -7.80 11.33 38.30
CA GLU A 288 -7.14 10.19 38.96
C GLU A 288 -6.85 9.12 37.87
N ALA A 289 -5.74 8.38 37.79
CA ALA A 289 -4.41 8.40 38.39
C ALA A 289 -3.47 7.63 37.43
N ALA A 290 -2.19 7.95 37.46
CA ALA A 290 -1.13 7.19 36.80
C ALA A 290 -0.81 5.89 37.61
N PRO A 291 -0.45 4.78 36.96
CA PRO A 291 0.18 3.68 37.67
C PRO A 291 1.69 3.92 37.83
N GLU A 292 2.13 3.97 39.08
CA GLU A 292 3.52 3.90 39.56
C GLU A 292 4.11 2.47 39.39
N PRO A 293 5.45 2.30 39.44
CA PRO A 293 6.16 1.19 38.84
C PRO A 293 6.14 -0.07 39.70
N VAL A 294 6.25 -1.24 39.05
CA VAL A 294 6.39 -2.52 39.74
C VAL A 294 7.89 -2.82 39.93
N ASP A 295 8.28 -2.88 41.20
CA ASP A 295 9.60 -3.28 41.72
C ASP A 295 9.96 -4.74 41.33
N GLU A 296 11.21 -4.92 40.91
CA GLU A 296 11.92 -6.20 40.92
C GLU A 296 12.18 -6.67 42.36
N PRO A 297 12.27 -7.97 42.61
CA PRO A 297 13.06 -8.49 43.71
C PRO A 297 14.38 -9.11 43.21
N HIS A 298 15.49 -8.45 43.55
CA HIS A 298 16.78 -9.11 43.74
C HIS A 298 16.87 -9.71 45.16
N GLY A 299 17.42 -10.92 45.28
CA GLY A 299 17.83 -11.55 46.54
C GLY A 299 18.03 -13.06 46.36
N HIS A 300 19.20 -13.48 45.88
CA HIS A 300 20.36 -13.97 46.64
C HIS A 300 20.27 -15.42 47.16
N ASP A 301 21.16 -16.23 46.57
CA ASP A 301 22.16 -17.09 47.21
C ASP A 301 21.98 -18.61 47.40
N ALA A 302 23.02 -19.28 46.88
CA ALA A 302 23.71 -20.47 47.35
C ALA A 302 23.01 -21.85 47.35
N ALA A 303 23.52 -22.77 46.51
CA ALA A 303 24.34 -23.91 46.97
C ALA A 303 24.55 -24.97 45.86
N THR A 304 25.82 -25.11 45.43
CA THR A 304 26.59 -26.36 45.27
C THR A 304 25.87 -27.69 44.94
N GLN A 305 26.18 -28.30 43.78
CA GLN A 305 27.06 -29.50 43.68
C GLN A 305 27.12 -30.07 42.24
N THR A 306 28.32 -30.02 41.65
CA THR A 306 28.91 -31.09 40.83
C THR A 306 29.53 -32.15 41.75
N PRO A 307 29.65 -33.42 41.29
CA PRO A 307 30.94 -33.91 40.76
C PRO A 307 30.73 -34.72 39.45
N ASP A 308 31.50 -34.48 38.38
CA ASP A 308 32.81 -35.06 38.06
C ASP A 308 32.92 -36.59 38.25
N HIS A 309 33.05 -37.33 37.15
CA HIS A 309 34.26 -38.14 36.95
C HIS A 309 34.48 -38.51 35.48
N SER A 310 35.68 -38.14 35.05
CA SER A 310 36.39 -38.42 33.81
C SER A 310 36.80 -39.89 33.63
N SER A 311 36.95 -40.30 32.37
CA SER A 311 37.97 -41.23 31.80
C SER A 311 37.40 -41.82 30.50
N GLU A 312 38.12 -42.14 29.44
CA GLU A 312 39.41 -41.77 28.87
C GLU A 312 39.42 -42.47 27.49
N THR A 313 40.19 -41.93 26.55
CA THR A 313 40.32 -42.35 25.16
C THR A 313 41.05 -43.68 24.94
N HIS A 314 40.56 -44.54 24.03
CA HIS A 314 41.43 -45.31 23.11
C HIS A 314 40.68 -45.90 21.89
N HIS A 315 41.18 -45.59 20.70
CA HIS A 315 41.05 -46.30 19.42
C HIS A 315 42.50 -46.44 18.89
N PRO A 316 42.87 -47.23 17.86
CA PRO A 316 42.10 -48.17 17.03
C PRO A 316 42.83 -49.53 16.81
N SER A 317 42.26 -50.43 15.99
CA SER A 317 42.92 -51.29 14.96
C SER A 317 42.17 -52.63 14.80
N ASP A 318 41.58 -52.88 13.63
CA ASP A 318 42.05 -53.95 12.73
C ASP A 318 41.24 -53.99 11.42
N GLU A 319 42.01 -54.06 10.32
CA GLU A 319 41.65 -54.45 8.95
C GLU A 319 41.03 -55.88 8.94
N ASN A 320 40.36 -56.46 7.93
CA ASN A 320 40.34 -56.33 6.47
C ASN A 320 39.15 -57.20 5.93
N PRO A 321 38.93 -57.40 4.61
CA PRO A 321 37.60 -57.40 4.02
C PRO A 321 37.16 -58.80 3.53
N ASN A 322 35.90 -58.93 3.12
CA ASN A 322 35.52 -60.01 2.21
C ASN A 322 34.50 -59.53 1.18
N THR A 323 35.00 -59.33 -0.04
CA THR A 323 34.53 -59.94 -1.30
C THR A 323 33.05 -60.32 -1.40
N GLU A 324 32.28 -59.68 -2.30
CA GLU A 324 31.84 -60.33 -3.55
C GLU A 324 31.08 -59.37 -4.48
N VAL A 325 31.59 -59.31 -5.71
CA VAL A 325 30.99 -58.73 -6.91
C VAL A 325 29.98 -59.75 -7.46
N ASN A 326 28.77 -59.31 -7.84
CA ASN A 326 27.98 -60.08 -8.81
C ASN A 326 27.08 -59.18 -9.66
N ARG A 327 27.49 -59.09 -10.94
CA ARG A 327 26.76 -58.81 -12.20
C ARG A 327 26.14 -57.44 -12.45
#